data_AF-C0HMB5-F1
#
_entry.id   AF-C0HMB5-F1
#
_cell.length_a   1.000
_cell.length_b   1.000
_cell.length_c   1.000
_cell.angle_alpha   90.00
_cell.angle_beta   90.00
_cell.angle_gamma   90.00
#
_symmetry.space_group_name_H-M   'P 1'
#
loop_
_entity.id
_entity.type
_entity.pdbx_description
1 polymer ?
#
loop_
_entity_poly.entity_id
_entity_poly.type
_entity_poly.pdbx_seq_one_letter_code
_entity_poly.pdbx_strand_id
1 'polypeptide(L)'
;ARKHVQELLKTFRRIDFDETRKSVYLQSAKFGVQSQLREPLTKKVLNYWDDVKLSKTCLDRMVTKVNDVKETFYAGFSYACESHNQYSVDCLEAAKPSYLTALGEIRGETEKCLTTRLK
;
A
#
# COMPACT_ATOMS: atom_id res chain seq x y z
N ALA A 1 -18.25 11.20 5.95
CA ALA A 1 -17.20 11.34 4.91
C ALA A 1 -15.83 11.89 5.40
N ARG A 2 -15.70 13.17 5.83
CA ARG A 2 -14.37 13.78 6.15
C ARG A 2 -13.62 13.03 7.27
N LYS A 3 -14.33 12.54 8.28
CA LYS A 3 -13.74 11.80 9.41
C LYS A 3 -13.08 10.49 8.96
N HIS A 4 -13.76 9.70 8.13
CA HIS A 4 -13.22 8.43 7.62
C HIS A 4 -11.98 8.66 6.75
N VAL A 5 -12.00 9.69 5.90
CA VAL A 5 -10.81 10.07 5.10
C VAL A 5 -9.65 10.45 6.01
N GLN A 6 -9.88 11.28 7.03
CA GLN A 6 -8.81 11.65 7.97
C GLN A 6 -8.23 10.45 8.73
N GLU A 7 -9.08 9.52 9.16
CA GLU A 7 -8.65 8.29 9.81
C GLU A 7 -7.83 7.40 8.85
N LEU A 8 -8.31 7.22 7.63
CA LEU A 8 -7.60 6.48 6.59
C LEU A 8 -6.24 7.12 6.27
N LEU A 9 -6.18 8.45 6.13
CA LEU A 9 -4.94 9.18 5.88
C LEU A 9 -3.94 9.06 7.04
N LYS A 10 -4.40 9.01 8.29
CA LYS A 10 -3.55 8.72 9.45
C LYS A 10 -2.99 7.29 9.38
N THR A 11 -3.78 6.33 8.93
CA THR A 11 -3.30 4.96 8.69
C THR A 11 -2.20 4.92 7.64
N PHE A 12 -2.37 5.60 6.50
CA PHE A 12 -1.35 5.62 5.43
C PHE A 12 -0.01 6.22 5.88
N ARG A 13 0.00 7.15 6.85
CA ARG A 13 1.25 7.69 7.43
C ARG A 13 2.07 6.67 8.22
N ARG A 14 1.49 5.51 8.53
CA ARG A 14 2.19 4.42 9.25
C ARG A 14 2.89 3.45 8.31
N ILE A 15 2.72 3.60 7.00
CA ILE A 15 3.49 2.86 6.00
C ILE A 15 4.83 3.56 5.90
N ASP A 16 5.87 2.88 6.36
CA ASP A 16 7.20 3.46 6.51
C ASP A 16 8.01 3.30 5.23
N PHE A 17 8.45 4.41 4.65
CA PHE A 17 9.36 4.39 3.50
C PHE A 17 10.74 4.77 3.99
N ASP A 18 11.65 3.78 3.99
CA ASP A 18 13.05 3.99 4.32
C ASP A 18 13.70 4.92 3.30
N GLU A 19 13.81 6.20 3.67
CA GLU A 19 14.31 7.29 2.82
C GLU A 19 15.80 7.15 2.50
N THR A 20 16.52 6.16 3.08
CA THR A 20 17.90 5.85 2.68
C THR A 20 17.98 5.06 1.36
N ARG A 21 16.85 4.50 0.89
CA ARG A 21 16.78 3.74 -0.37
C ARG A 21 16.83 4.66 -1.58
N LYS A 22 17.22 4.10 -2.72
CA LYS A 22 17.32 4.85 -3.98
C LYS A 22 16.00 5.51 -4.35
N SER A 23 16.08 6.76 -4.81
CA SER A 23 14.94 7.60 -5.15
C SER A 23 13.99 6.97 -6.17
N VAL A 24 14.52 6.28 -7.18
CA VAL A 24 13.72 5.61 -8.23
C VAL A 24 12.81 4.51 -7.66
N TYR A 25 13.32 3.76 -6.68
CA TYR A 25 12.52 2.78 -5.94
C TYR A 25 11.48 3.48 -5.08
N LEU A 26 11.86 4.51 -4.33
CA LEU A 26 10.93 5.24 -3.45
C LEU A 26 9.79 5.87 -4.24
N GLN A 27 10.07 6.46 -5.41
CA GLN A 27 9.05 7.00 -6.30
C GLN A 27 8.07 5.91 -6.75
N SER A 28 8.59 4.76 -7.20
CA SER A 28 7.76 3.66 -7.68
C SER A 28 6.93 3.01 -6.56
N ALA A 29 7.52 2.83 -5.37
CA ALA A 29 6.84 2.28 -4.22
C ALA A 29 5.74 3.23 -3.70
N LYS A 30 6.05 4.53 -3.56
CA LYS A 30 5.07 5.55 -3.17
C LYS A 30 3.94 5.65 -4.19
N PHE A 31 4.25 5.60 -5.49
CA PHE A 31 3.25 5.59 -6.56
C PHE A 31 2.34 4.35 -6.51
N GLY A 32 2.91 3.17 -6.26
CA GLY A 32 2.13 1.94 -6.10
C GLY A 32 1.13 2.03 -4.94
N VAL A 33 1.59 2.42 -3.74
CA VAL A 33 0.71 2.59 -2.58
C VAL A 33 -0.36 3.66 -2.82
N GLN A 34 0.01 4.77 -3.46
CA GLN A 34 -0.93 5.85 -3.79
C GLN A 34 -2.04 5.36 -4.73
N SER A 35 -1.66 4.79 -5.88
CA SER A 35 -2.59 4.41 -6.96
C SER A 35 -3.39 3.14 -6.68
N GLN A 36 -2.79 2.15 -6.02
CA GLN A 36 -3.44 0.85 -5.79
C GLN A 36 -4.24 0.81 -4.49
N LEU A 37 -3.88 1.61 -3.48
CA LEU A 37 -4.51 1.57 -2.15
C LEU A 37 -5.14 2.90 -1.76
N ARG A 38 -4.35 3.97 -1.64
CA ARG A 38 -4.81 5.21 -1.00
C ARG A 38 -5.97 5.85 -1.75
N GLU A 39 -5.83 6.04 -3.05
CA GLU A 39 -6.87 6.67 -3.86
C GLU A 39 -8.16 5.82 -3.92
N PRO A 40 -8.11 4.51 -4.23
CA PRO A 40 -9.31 3.67 -4.23
C PRO A 40 -10.00 3.60 -2.87
N LEU A 41 -9.25 3.42 -1.78
CA LEU A 41 -9.84 3.32 -0.44
C LEU A 41 -10.41 4.67 0.01
N THR A 42 -9.75 5.79 -0.33
CA THR A 42 -10.29 7.14 -0.06
C THR A 42 -11.61 7.35 -0.79
N LYS A 43 -11.67 6.99 -2.09
CA LYS A 43 -12.90 7.07 -2.88
C LYS A 43 -14.02 6.21 -2.26
N LYS A 44 -13.68 5.04 -1.72
CA LYS A 44 -14.65 4.15 -1.07
C LYS A 44 -15.22 4.76 0.21
N VAL A 45 -14.36 5.23 1.12
CA VAL A 45 -14.80 5.75 2.43
C VAL A 45 -15.51 7.10 2.34
N LEU A 46 -15.33 7.85 1.24
CA LEU A 46 -16.11 9.07 0.99
C LEU A 46 -17.63 8.80 0.91
N ASN A 47 -18.02 7.58 0.54
CA ASN A 47 -19.42 7.18 0.42
C ASN A 47 -20.00 6.56 1.71
N TYR A 48 -19.24 6.54 2.81
CA TYR A 48 -19.72 5.99 4.07
C TYR A 48 -20.52 7.02 4.87
N TRP A 49 -21.62 6.53 5.46
CA TRP A 49 -22.39 7.26 6.47
C TRP A 49 -21.54 7.54 7.70
N ASP A 50 -21.79 8.66 8.38
CA ASP A 50 -20.94 9.15 9.47
C ASP A 50 -20.92 8.25 10.71
N ASP A 51 -21.94 7.40 10.89
CA ASP A 51 -22.04 6.41 11.97
C ASP A 51 -21.20 5.15 11.73
N VAL A 52 -20.81 4.89 10.47
CA VAL A 52 -19.91 3.79 10.11
C VAL A 52 -18.56 3.99 10.78
N LYS A 53 -18.05 2.96 11.46
CA LYS A 53 -16.69 2.94 12.01
C LYS A 53 -15.77 2.17 11.08
N LEU A 54 -14.57 2.72 10.86
CA LEU A 54 -13.52 1.97 10.19
C LEU A 54 -12.94 0.93 11.15
N SER A 55 -12.69 -0.27 10.63
CA SER A 55 -12.10 -1.35 11.40
C SER A 55 -10.61 -1.10 11.59
N LYS A 56 -10.21 -0.72 12.82
CA LYS A 56 -8.80 -0.53 13.17
C LYS A 56 -7.98 -1.79 12.90
N THR A 57 -8.47 -2.96 13.27
CA THR A 57 -7.79 -4.24 13.02
C THR A 57 -7.57 -4.50 11.53
N CYS A 58 -8.56 -4.18 10.68
CA CYS A 58 -8.42 -4.30 9.23
C CYS A 58 -7.35 -3.35 8.67
N LEU A 59 -7.35 -2.10 9.14
CA LEU A 59 -6.37 -1.08 8.76
C LEU A 59 -4.95 -1.41 9.24
N ASP A 60 -4.81 -1.94 10.45
CA ASP A 60 -3.53 -2.40 11.00
C ASP A 60 -2.96 -3.55 10.15
N ARG A 61 -3.80 -4.54 9.80
CA ARG A 61 -3.41 -5.66 8.93
C ARG A 61 -2.99 -5.18 7.54
N MET A 62 -3.70 -4.21 6.97
CA MET A 62 -3.34 -3.60 5.70
C MET A 62 -1.93 -3.00 5.76
N VAL A 63 -1.62 -2.20 6.79
CA VAL A 63 -0.31 -1.57 6.94
C VAL A 63 0.81 -2.61 7.04
N THR A 64 0.62 -3.66 7.86
CA THR A 64 1.60 -4.76 7.98
C THR A 64 1.88 -5.40 6.61
N LYS A 65 0.82 -5.80 5.89
CA LYS A 65 0.98 -6.43 4.58
C LYS A 65 1.66 -5.53 3.54
N VAL A 66 1.36 -4.22 3.56
CA VAL A 66 2.02 -3.28 2.63
C VAL A 66 3.50 -3.16 2.94
N ASN A 67 3.87 -3.13 4.21
CA ASN A 67 5.29 -3.09 4.60
C ASN A 67 6.02 -4.36 4.12
N ASP A 68 5.42 -5.55 4.29
CA ASP A 68 6.01 -6.81 3.80
C ASP A 68 6.21 -6.79 2.27
N VAL A 69 5.17 -6.42 1.52
CA VAL A 69 5.22 -6.35 0.05
C VAL A 69 6.23 -5.31 -0.45
N LYS A 70 6.39 -4.20 0.27
CA LYS A 70 7.39 -3.17 -0.04
C LYS A 70 8.82 -3.70 0.14
N GLU A 71 9.06 -4.52 1.15
CA GLU A 71 10.36 -5.19 1.36
C GLU A 71 10.65 -6.21 0.26
N THR A 72 9.66 -7.02 -0.14
CA THR A 72 9.79 -7.93 -1.28
C THR A 72 10.08 -7.18 -2.58
N PHE A 73 9.41 -6.03 -2.82
CA PHE A 73 9.68 -5.21 -3.99
C PHE A 73 11.10 -4.63 -3.98
N TYR A 74 11.59 -4.21 -2.81
CA TYR A 74 12.97 -3.74 -2.68
C TYR A 74 13.99 -4.84 -2.97
N ALA A 75 13.75 -6.05 -2.46
CA ALA A 75 14.59 -7.21 -2.74
C ALA A 75 14.67 -7.48 -4.25
N GLY A 76 13.52 -7.50 -4.94
CA GLY A 76 13.44 -7.67 -6.39
C GLY A 76 14.14 -6.57 -7.20
N PHE A 77 14.13 -5.33 -6.70
CA PHE A 77 14.88 -4.22 -7.29
C PHE A 77 16.40 -4.30 -7.03
N SER A 78 16.81 -4.94 -5.94
CA SER A 78 18.19 -4.92 -5.44
C SER A 78 18.89 -6.26 -5.65
N TYR A 79 19.06 -7.03 -4.58
CA TYR A 79 19.91 -8.22 -4.56
C TYR A 79 19.26 -9.46 -5.17
N ALA A 80 17.94 -9.50 -5.33
CA ALA A 80 17.24 -10.62 -5.96
C ALA A 80 17.13 -10.47 -7.50
N CYS A 81 17.62 -9.34 -8.05
CA CYS A 81 17.70 -9.16 -9.49
C CYS A 81 18.98 -9.78 -10.03
N GLU A 82 18.88 -10.99 -10.57
CA GLU A 82 20.02 -11.73 -11.13
C GLU A 82 20.29 -11.40 -12.60
N SER A 83 19.29 -10.91 -13.34
CA SER A 83 19.36 -10.71 -14.79
C SER A 83 19.94 -9.36 -15.22
N HIS A 84 20.06 -8.39 -14.30
CA HIS A 84 20.58 -7.05 -14.60
C HIS A 84 21.49 -6.57 -13.46
N ASN A 85 22.15 -5.42 -13.69
CA ASN A 85 22.88 -4.75 -12.61
C ASN A 85 21.92 -4.42 -11.47
N GLN A 86 22.31 -4.76 -10.24
CA GLN A 86 21.54 -4.44 -9.05
C GLN A 86 21.18 -2.95 -9.04
N TYR A 87 19.95 -2.64 -8.64
CA TYR A 87 19.41 -1.29 -8.62
C TYR A 87 19.26 -0.62 -9.99
N SER A 88 19.29 -1.38 -11.09
CA SER A 88 18.95 -0.87 -12.41
C SER A 88 17.44 -0.62 -12.54
N VAL A 89 17.08 0.24 -13.49
CA VAL A 89 15.68 0.47 -13.86
C VAL A 89 15.04 -0.82 -14.36
N ASP A 90 15.80 -1.68 -15.05
CA ASP A 90 15.30 -2.97 -15.54
C ASP A 90 14.87 -3.89 -14.39
N CYS A 91 15.66 -4.00 -13.32
CA CYS A 91 15.27 -4.74 -12.11
C CYS A 91 13.98 -4.17 -11.49
N LEU A 92 13.86 -2.84 -11.46
CA LEU A 92 12.69 -2.18 -10.90
C LEU A 92 11.44 -2.51 -11.72
N GLU A 93 11.51 -2.35 -13.03
CA GLU A 93 10.38 -2.61 -13.93
C GLU A 93 10.03 -4.10 -13.99
N ALA A 94 11.01 -5.01 -13.82
CA ALA A 94 10.75 -6.44 -13.70
C ALA A 94 10.00 -6.81 -12.41
N ALA A 95 10.32 -6.17 -11.28
CA ALA A 95 9.69 -6.46 -9.98
C ALA A 95 8.33 -5.77 -9.79
N LYS A 96 8.07 -4.69 -10.53
CA LYS A 96 6.91 -3.80 -10.37
C LYS A 96 5.54 -4.47 -10.64
N PRO A 97 5.35 -5.34 -11.64
CA PRO A 97 4.06 -6.01 -11.87
C PRO A 97 3.60 -6.84 -10.66
N SER A 98 4.51 -7.63 -10.06
CA SER A 98 4.22 -8.43 -8.87
C SER A 98 3.88 -7.54 -7.67
N TYR A 99 4.63 -6.44 -7.50
CA TYR A 99 4.36 -5.45 -6.47
C TYR A 99 2.96 -4.82 -6.60
N LEU A 100 2.59 -4.34 -7.79
CA LEU A 100 1.29 -3.73 -8.03
C LEU A 100 0.13 -4.72 -7.86
N THR A 101 0.32 -5.97 -8.31
CA THR A 101 -0.65 -7.06 -8.11
C THR A 101 -0.91 -7.30 -6.62
N ALA A 102 0.15 -7.46 -5.83
CA ALA A 102 0.04 -7.69 -4.39
C ALA A 102 -0.65 -6.53 -3.66
N LEU A 103 -0.38 -5.27 -4.04
CA LEU A 103 -1.11 -4.12 -3.49
C LEU A 103 -2.61 -4.15 -3.86
N GLY A 104 -2.95 -4.56 -5.09
CA GLY A 104 -4.32 -4.74 -5.53
C GLY A 104 -5.07 -5.81 -4.73
N GLU A 105 -4.41 -6.90 -4.37
CA GLU A 105 -4.94 -7.96 -3.50
C GLU A 105 -5.17 -7.45 -2.07
N ILE A 106 -4.19 -6.73 -1.51
CA ILE A 106 -4.31 -6.09 -0.19
C ILE A 106 -5.48 -5.12 -0.17
N ARG A 107 -5.70 -4.33 -1.23
CA ARG A 107 -6.89 -3.48 -1.37
C ARG A 107 -8.15 -4.34 -1.29
N GLY A 108 -8.25 -5.38 -2.12
CA GLY A 108 -9.43 -6.25 -2.19
C GLY A 108 -9.77 -6.89 -0.84
N GLU A 109 -8.76 -7.31 -0.08
CA GLU A 109 -8.95 -7.80 1.28
C GLU A 109 -9.40 -6.70 2.26
N THR A 110 -8.74 -5.55 2.21
CA THR A 110 -9.03 -4.41 3.10
C THR A 110 -10.46 -3.94 2.91
N GLU A 111 -10.92 -3.82 1.67
CA GLU A 111 -12.29 -3.42 1.35
C GLU A 111 -13.35 -4.34 1.95
N LYS A 112 -13.07 -5.64 2.10
CA LYS A 112 -13.99 -6.62 2.69
C LYS A 112 -14.14 -6.45 4.20
N CYS A 113 -13.10 -5.98 4.89
CA CYS A 113 -13.12 -5.82 6.35
C CYS A 113 -13.13 -4.35 6.82
N LEU A 114 -13.23 -3.38 5.90
CA LEU A 114 -12.96 -1.96 6.18
C LEU A 114 -13.93 -1.34 7.20
N THR A 115 -15.16 -1.85 7.28
CA THR A 115 -16.19 -1.34 8.19
C THR A 115 -16.48 -2.35 9.28
N THR A 116 -16.57 -1.90 10.53
CA THR A 116 -17.21 -2.66 11.60
C THR A 116 -18.72 -2.44 11.51
N ARG A 117 -19.50 -3.47 11.18
CA ARG A 117 -20.94 -3.41 11.44
C ARG A 117 -21.11 -3.39 12.95
N LEU A 118 -21.56 -2.26 13.50
CA LEU A 118 -22.17 -2.25 14.82
C LEU A 118 -23.42 -3.14 14.69
N LYS A 119 -23.37 -4.32 15.31
CA LYS A 119 -24.58 -5.09 15.61
C LYS A 119 -25.36 -4.36 16.68
#